data_AF-A0A8B8KRR4-F1
#
_entry.id   AF-A0A8B8KRR4-F1
#
_cell.length_a   1.000
_cell.length_b   1.000
_cell.length_c   1.000
_cell.angle_alpha   90.00
_cell.angle_beta   90.00
_cell.angle_gamma   90.00
#
_symmetry.space_group_name_H-M   'P 1'
#
loop_
_entity.id
_entity.type
_entity.pdbx_description
1 polymer ?
#
loop_
_entity_poly.entity_id
_entity_poly.type
_entity_poly.pdbx_seq_one_letter_code
_entity_poly.pdbx_strand_id
1 'polypeptide(L)'
;MDSFSNSSSGSSNHLSAQDLKNQLKSQLALEYAQQFLETVRGKCFERCVTKPGSRLSGSESSCISRCVDRYMEATGIISKALFSGQQ
;
A
#
# COMPACT_ATOMS: atom_id res chain seq x y z
N MET A 1 -8.06 50.43 -36.55
CA MET A 1 -7.08 49.45 -36.04
C MET A 1 -7.88 48.35 -35.39
N ASP A 2 -8.22 47.39 -36.22
CA ASP A 2 -9.11 46.27 -35.93
C ASP A 2 -8.26 45.06 -35.54
N SER A 3 -8.65 44.36 -34.48
CA SER A 3 -8.75 42.89 -34.42
C SER A 3 -8.83 42.43 -32.96
N PHE A 4 -10.05 42.34 -32.47
CA PHE A 4 -10.37 41.41 -31.39
C PHE A 4 -10.27 39.99 -31.97
N SER A 5 -9.14 39.32 -31.76
CA SER A 5 -8.96 37.88 -32.00
C SER A 5 -9.16 37.18 -30.65
N ASN A 6 -10.36 36.66 -30.36
CA ASN A 6 -10.91 35.38 -30.79
C ASN A 6 -10.45 34.18 -29.95
N SER A 7 -11.42 33.69 -29.17
CA SER A 7 -11.71 32.28 -28.86
C SER A 7 -10.76 31.48 -27.96
N SER A 8 -11.22 31.36 -26.72
CA SER A 8 -11.48 30.09 -26.03
C SER A 8 -10.93 28.83 -26.70
N SER A 9 -9.85 28.31 -26.15
CA SER A 9 -9.59 26.87 -26.15
C SER A 9 -9.62 26.44 -24.70
N GLY A 10 -10.83 26.13 -24.22
CA GLY A 10 -10.98 25.37 -22.98
C GLY A 10 -10.13 24.13 -23.13
N SER A 11 -9.04 24.06 -22.37
CA SER A 11 -8.30 22.82 -22.20
C SER A 11 -9.23 21.89 -21.44
N SER A 12 -10.05 21.16 -22.19
CA SER A 12 -10.72 19.97 -21.71
C SER A 12 -9.60 19.03 -21.29
N ASN A 13 -9.23 19.11 -20.01
CA ASN A 13 -8.45 18.10 -19.32
C ASN A 13 -9.30 16.83 -19.29
N HIS A 14 -9.44 16.18 -20.43
CA HIS A 14 -10.02 14.86 -20.50
C HIS A 14 -8.94 13.93 -19.94
N LEU A 15 -8.89 13.83 -18.60
CA LEU A 15 -8.16 12.74 -17.94
C LEU A 15 -8.55 11.48 -18.71
N SER A 16 -7.57 10.84 -19.36
CA SER A 16 -7.89 9.64 -20.12
C SER A 16 -8.39 8.59 -19.12
N ALA A 17 -9.32 7.72 -19.55
CA ALA A 17 -9.79 6.63 -18.70
C ALA A 17 -8.62 5.75 -18.20
N GLN A 18 -7.50 5.72 -18.93
CA GLN A 18 -6.26 5.07 -18.51
C GLN A 18 -5.59 5.81 -17.35
N ASP A 19 -5.50 7.14 -17.40
CA ASP A 19 -4.92 7.95 -16.32
C ASP A 19 -5.74 7.83 -15.04
N LEU A 20 -7.08 7.89 -15.16
CA LEU A 20 -7.99 7.66 -14.04
C LEU A 20 -7.81 6.26 -13.44
N LYS A 21 -7.73 5.22 -14.29
CA LYS A 21 -7.50 3.84 -13.84
C LYS A 21 -6.15 3.69 -13.12
N ASN A 22 -5.11 4.35 -13.62
CA ASN A 22 -3.79 4.31 -13.00
C ASN A 22 -3.80 5.02 -11.64
N GLN A 23 -4.48 6.16 -11.54
CA GLN A 23 -4.67 6.89 -10.28
C GLN A 23 -5.51 6.09 -9.26
N LEU A 24 -6.53 5.35 -9.71
CA LEU A 24 -7.31 4.46 -8.85
C LEU A 24 -6.46 3.29 -8.35
N LYS A 25 -5.66 2.68 -9.22
CA LYS A 25 -4.74 1.59 -8.83
C LYS A 25 -3.72 2.03 -7.80
N SER A 26 -3.14 3.24 -7.95
CA SER A 26 -2.16 3.75 -6.99
C SER A 26 -2.77 4.00 -5.62
N GLN A 27 -3.99 4.55 -5.57
CA GLN A 27 -4.73 4.74 -4.33
C GLN A 27 -5.04 3.40 -3.64
N LEU A 28 -5.53 2.42 -4.39
CA LEU A 28 -5.80 1.08 -3.86
C LEU A 28 -4.53 0.42 -3.30
N ALA A 29 -3.40 0.55 -4.01
CA ALA A 29 -2.12 0.03 -3.55
C ALA A 29 -1.66 0.69 -2.23
N LEU A 30 -1.87 2.00 -2.10
CA LEU A 30 -1.55 2.74 -0.88
C LEU A 30 -2.42 2.29 0.30
N GLU A 31 -3.73 2.19 0.11
CA GLU A 31 -4.67 1.72 1.14
C GLU A 31 -4.35 0.30 1.58
N TYR A 32 -4.07 -0.60 0.63
CA TYR A 32 -3.64 -1.97 0.93
C TYR A 32 -2.35 -1.97 1.76
N ALA A 33 -1.35 -1.17 1.38
CA ALA A 33 -0.10 -1.07 2.13
C ALA A 33 -0.33 -0.56 3.55
N GLN A 34 -1.21 0.44 3.75
CA GLN A 34 -1.56 0.94 5.08
C GLN A 34 -2.22 -0.15 5.93
N GLN A 35 -3.22 -0.84 5.41
CA GLN A 35 -3.90 -1.92 6.13
C GLN A 35 -2.95 -3.08 6.46
N PHE A 36 -2.06 -3.42 5.53
CA PHE A 36 -1.03 -4.42 5.75
C PHE A 36 -0.10 -4.02 6.89
N LEU A 37 0.39 -2.77 6.89
CA LEU A 37 1.26 -2.24 7.95
C LEU A 37 0.58 -2.23 9.31
N GLU A 38 -0.68 -1.81 9.40
CA GLU A 38 -1.47 -1.85 10.65
C GLU A 38 -1.62 -3.28 11.17
N THR A 39 -1.91 -4.22 10.28
CA THR A 39 -2.08 -5.63 10.64
C THR A 39 -0.76 -6.25 11.13
N VAL A 40 0.32 -6.06 10.38
CA VAL A 40 1.65 -6.57 10.74
C VAL A 40 2.16 -5.95 12.03
N ARG A 41 1.95 -4.64 12.21
CA ARG A 41 2.26 -3.95 13.47
C ARG A 41 1.58 -4.64 14.64
N GLY A 42 0.26 -4.83 14.57
CA GLY A 42 -0.52 -5.46 15.64
C GLY A 42 -0.04 -6.88 15.94
N LYS A 43 0.09 -7.72 14.90
CA LYS A 43 0.48 -9.13 15.04
C LYS A 43 1.89 -9.30 15.57
N CYS A 44 2.86 -8.55 15.04
CA CYS A 44 4.24 -8.68 15.47
C CYS A 44 4.47 -8.07 16.85
N PHE A 45 3.74 -7.00 17.21
CA PHE A 45 3.79 -6.47 18.57
C PHE A 45 3.27 -7.51 19.59
N GLU A 46 2.07 -8.04 19.36
CA GLU A 46 1.45 -9.06 20.24
C GLU A 46 2.34 -10.29 20.38
N ARG A 47 2.97 -10.75 19.29
CA ARG A 47 3.78 -11.96 19.31
C ARG A 47 5.14 -11.78 19.96
N CYS A 48 5.79 -10.63 19.72
CA CYS A 48 7.21 -10.45 20.03
C CYS A 48 7.46 -9.58 21.27
N VAL A 49 6.62 -8.61 21.58
CA VAL A 49 6.83 -7.67 22.71
C VAL A 49 6.20 -8.25 23.96
N THR A 50 7.01 -8.96 24.75
CA THR A 50 6.56 -9.65 25.97
C THR A 50 6.62 -8.76 27.21
N LYS A 51 7.48 -7.74 27.19
CA LYS A 51 7.64 -6.79 28.30
C LYS A 51 7.73 -5.38 27.73
N PRO A 52 6.58 -4.68 27.57
CA PRO A 52 6.55 -3.33 27.05
C PRO A 52 7.46 -2.40 27.86
N GLY A 53 8.27 -1.61 27.16
CA GLY A 53 9.19 -0.66 27.76
C GLY A 53 9.51 0.47 26.78
N SER A 54 10.38 1.40 27.19
CA SER A 54 10.79 2.53 26.35
C SER A 54 11.71 2.14 25.20
N ARG A 55 12.22 0.90 25.20
CA ARG A 55 13.11 0.35 24.18
C ARG A 55 12.84 -1.15 24.00
N LEU A 56 13.02 -1.62 22.78
CA LEU A 56 13.02 -3.05 22.49
C LEU A 56 14.33 -3.67 22.97
N SER A 57 14.25 -4.84 23.59
CA SER A 57 15.40 -5.70 23.80
C SER A 57 15.95 -6.23 22.47
N GLY A 58 17.19 -6.76 22.48
CA GLY A 58 17.77 -7.39 21.29
C GLY A 58 16.96 -8.59 20.78
N SER A 59 16.37 -9.37 21.69
CA SER A 59 15.49 -10.50 21.36
C SER A 59 14.16 -10.05 20.76
N GLU A 60 13.55 -8.99 21.28
CA GLU A 60 12.31 -8.43 20.72
C GLU A 60 12.54 -7.87 19.33
N SER A 61 13.64 -7.14 19.13
CA SER A 61 14.03 -6.59 17.82
C SER A 61 14.25 -7.70 16.79
N SER A 62 14.98 -8.75 17.17
CA SER A 62 15.22 -9.92 16.31
C SER A 62 13.93 -10.69 16.00
N CYS A 63 13.02 -10.81 16.96
CA CYS A 63 11.72 -11.43 16.77
C CYS A 63 10.86 -10.62 15.78
N ILE A 64 10.77 -9.29 15.95
CA ILE A 64 9.99 -8.43 15.07
C ILE A 64 10.47 -8.53 13.62
N SER A 65 11.79 -8.45 13.37
CA SER A 65 12.34 -8.62 12.02
C SER A 65 11.88 -9.93 11.38
N ARG A 66 12.03 -11.06 12.10
CA ARG A 66 11.59 -12.36 11.59
C ARG A 66 10.07 -12.44 11.40
N CYS A 67 9.30 -11.81 12.30
CA CYS A 67 7.85 -11.82 12.23
C CYS A 67 7.36 -11.11 10.97
N VAL A 68 7.89 -9.93 10.67
CA VAL A 68 7.55 -9.17 9.47
C VAL A 68 7.89 -9.96 8.21
N ASP A 69 9.12 -10.49 8.12
CA ASP A 69 9.57 -11.29 6.97
C ASP A 69 8.65 -12.49 6.70
N ARG A 70 8.33 -13.25 7.76
CA ARG A 70 7.44 -14.41 7.66
C ARG A 70 6.01 -14.03 7.30
N TYR A 71 5.49 -12.91 7.82
CA TYR A 71 4.14 -12.45 7.50
C TYR A 71 4.04 -12.02 6.03
N MET A 72 5.04 -11.29 5.53
CA MET A 72 5.12 -10.91 4.11
C MET A 72 5.20 -12.14 3.20
N GLU A 73 6.06 -13.12 3.54
CA GLU A 73 6.20 -14.37 2.79
C GLU A 73 4.89 -15.16 2.73
N ALA A 74 4.25 -15.36 3.88
CA ALA A 74 2.97 -16.05 3.97
C ALA A 74 1.88 -15.33 3.17
N THR A 75 1.82 -13.99 3.25
CA THR A 75 0.90 -13.17 2.47
C THR A 75 1.12 -13.36 0.97
N GLY A 76 2.38 -13.45 0.52
CA GLY A 76 2.74 -13.73 -0.87
C GLY A 76 2.29 -15.11 -1.35
N ILE A 77 2.47 -16.15 -0.52
CA ILE A 77 2.00 -17.52 -0.81
C ILE A 77 0.48 -17.56 -0.93
N ILE A 78 -0.22 -16.97 0.04
CA ILE A 78 -1.69 -16.92 0.06
C ILE A 78 -2.22 -16.14 -1.14
N SER A 79 -1.64 -14.98 -1.44
CA SER A 79 -2.02 -14.16 -2.60
C SER A 79 -1.89 -14.96 -3.90
N LYS A 80 -0.76 -15.65 -4.09
CA LYS A 80 -0.57 -16.53 -5.26
C LYS A 80 -1.65 -17.61 -5.31
N ALA A 81 -1.92 -18.29 -4.20
CA ALA A 81 -2.95 -19.34 -4.16
C ALA A 81 -4.34 -18.81 -4.54
N LEU A 82 -4.76 -17.69 -3.94
CA LEU A 82 -6.05 -17.05 -4.19
C LEU A 82 -6.22 -16.61 -5.65
N PHE A 83 -5.20 -16.01 -6.25
CA PHE A 83 -5.28 -15.50 -7.62
C PHE A 83 -4.90 -16.54 -8.69
N SER A 84 -4.23 -17.63 -8.31
CA SER A 84 -3.93 -18.76 -9.22
C SER A 84 -5.16 -19.63 -9.51
N GLY A 85 -6.19 -19.61 -8.65
CA GLY A 85 -7.44 -20.36 -8.84
C GLY A 85 -8.50 -19.65 -9.70
N GLN A 86 -8.17 -18.55 -10.38
CA GLN A 86 -9.08 -17.76 -11.23
C GLN A 86 -8.82 -18.01 -12.74
N GLN A 87 -8.51 -19.26 -13.12
CA GLN A 87 -8.35 -19.66 -14.52
C GLN A 87 -9.44 -20.65 -14.93
#